data_AF-A0A7X9MRG0-F1
#
_entry.id   AF-A0A7X9MRG0-F1
#
_cell.length_a   1.000
_cell.length_b   1.000
_cell.length_c   1.000
_cell.angle_alpha   90.00
_cell.angle_beta   90.00
_cell.angle_gamma   90.00
#
_symmetry.space_group_name_H-M   'P 1'
#
loop_
_entity.id
_entity.type
_entity.pdbx_description
1 polymer ?
#
loop_
_entity_poly.entity_id
_entity_poly.type
_entity_poly.pdbx_seq_one_letter_code
_entity_poly.pdbx_strand_id
1 'polypeptide(L)'
;MKRFRWFWSYRIQSTEKWLESMALKGFMLKDFNRFTRIFTFNKTTPSKVTYSIQFKSCSLPDRLQKAGWRDPLKAGKWSILKNEASHVPFYPSSDSLFKRIRLHAYLFLIISIFYLSTSPVNFLILKSFDDNNPNFASIIIPLLILLLLASVTIFVFISYRAYEKYMFNLNEEVKNSRKRIRKIRLAWMYQPLQTKKWLDEMHRKGYELDRVYAAIFTFVPSKHEKIAYEVTFEPKLKSDYYTLHKEIGWKLKYTSNMSVLNYSIWSMPYSEQAPKPSFTYDIAEKRQQIKKAFKMNITITLFLLLVLGQSLYMQWVLDMPSSTFTIVLKYLITFMTFFWIILTIKVIIGYKKEMNLLKEF
;
A
#
# COMPACT_ATOMS: atom_id res chain seq x y z
N MET A 1 -20.34 -31.40 4.73
CA MET A 1 -18.96 -31.50 4.19
C MET A 1 -18.08 -30.44 4.84
N LYS A 2 -16.84 -30.78 5.24
CA LYS A 2 -15.86 -29.81 5.77
C LYS A 2 -14.77 -29.57 4.72
N ARG A 3 -14.36 -28.32 4.51
CA ARG A 3 -13.27 -27.96 3.58
C ARG A 3 -12.32 -26.96 4.25
N PHE A 4 -11.03 -27.21 4.10
CA PHE A 4 -9.97 -26.34 4.60
C PHE A 4 -9.61 -25.26 3.56
N ARG A 5 -9.36 -24.03 4.01
CA ARG A 5 -8.94 -22.92 3.12
C ARG A 5 -7.75 -22.15 3.69
N TRP A 6 -6.56 -22.37 3.15
CA TRP A 6 -5.35 -21.63 3.51
C TRP A 6 -5.51 -20.13 3.23
N PHE A 7 -5.10 -19.30 4.21
CA PHE A 7 -5.05 -17.83 4.11
C PHE A 7 -6.34 -17.14 3.63
N TRP A 8 -7.51 -17.72 3.91
CA TRP A 8 -8.80 -17.18 3.50
C TRP A 8 -9.00 -15.70 3.92
N SER A 9 -8.48 -15.33 5.10
CA SER A 9 -8.57 -13.97 5.65
C SER A 9 -7.74 -12.90 4.92
N TYR A 10 -6.88 -13.31 3.99
CA TYR A 10 -6.07 -12.43 3.14
C TYR A 10 -6.50 -12.49 1.67
N ARG A 11 -7.10 -13.61 1.24
CA ARG A 11 -7.60 -13.80 -0.12
C ARG A 11 -9.13 -13.69 -0.16
N ILE A 12 -9.65 -12.55 0.30
CA ILE A 12 -11.08 -12.32 0.55
C ILE A 12 -11.93 -12.59 -0.70
N GLN A 13 -11.65 -11.87 -1.79
CA GLN A 13 -12.40 -12.03 -3.05
C GLN A 13 -12.38 -13.47 -3.59
N SER A 14 -11.22 -14.13 -3.52
CA SER A 14 -11.11 -15.53 -3.97
C SER A 14 -11.83 -16.51 -3.05
N THR A 15 -12.04 -16.13 -1.79
CA THR A 15 -12.78 -16.91 -0.81
C THR A 15 -14.27 -16.70 -1.01
N GLU A 16 -14.72 -15.46 -1.23
CA GLU A 16 -16.11 -15.13 -1.59
C GLU A 16 -16.52 -15.87 -2.87
N LYS A 17 -15.79 -15.72 -3.98
CA LYS A 17 -16.04 -16.46 -5.23
C LYS A 17 -16.02 -17.98 -5.05
N TRP A 18 -15.15 -18.48 -4.17
CA TRP A 18 -15.12 -19.89 -3.84
C TRP A 18 -16.39 -20.32 -3.10
N LEU A 19 -16.87 -19.56 -2.12
CA LEU A 19 -18.14 -19.83 -1.43
C LEU A 19 -19.33 -19.80 -2.41
N GLU A 20 -19.36 -18.84 -3.33
CA GLU A 20 -20.36 -18.77 -4.41
C GLU A 20 -20.33 -20.04 -5.28
N SER A 21 -19.13 -20.49 -5.68
CA SER A 21 -18.96 -21.72 -6.45
C SER A 21 -19.41 -22.98 -5.69
N MET A 22 -19.35 -22.96 -4.36
CA MET A 22 -19.80 -24.08 -3.52
C MET A 22 -21.34 -24.08 -3.43
N ALA A 23 -21.97 -22.92 -3.28
CA ALA A 23 -23.42 -22.78 -3.30
C ALA A 23 -24.02 -23.21 -4.66
N LEU A 24 -23.37 -22.86 -5.77
CA LEU A 24 -23.75 -23.33 -7.11
C LEU A 24 -23.68 -24.85 -7.27
N LYS A 25 -22.86 -25.53 -6.47
CA LYS A 25 -22.78 -27.00 -6.43
C LYS A 25 -23.75 -27.64 -5.43
N GLY A 26 -24.64 -26.85 -4.82
CA GLY A 26 -25.55 -27.31 -3.79
C GLY A 26 -24.89 -27.49 -2.42
N PHE A 27 -23.83 -26.74 -2.12
CA PHE A 27 -23.19 -26.74 -0.80
C PHE A 27 -23.33 -25.35 -0.14
N MET A 28 -24.34 -25.19 0.71
CA MET A 28 -24.58 -23.98 1.47
C MET A 28 -23.65 -23.90 2.67
N LEU A 29 -22.99 -22.76 2.88
CA LEU A 29 -22.16 -22.53 4.06
C LEU A 29 -23.03 -22.56 5.33
N LYS A 30 -22.68 -23.43 6.28
CA LYS A 30 -23.34 -23.55 7.59
C LYS A 30 -22.56 -22.83 8.68
N ASP A 31 -21.25 -23.01 8.71
CA ASP A 31 -20.39 -22.50 9.77
C ASP A 31 -18.93 -22.41 9.30
N PHE A 32 -18.10 -21.65 9.99
CA PHE A 32 -16.66 -21.59 9.74
C PHE A 32 -15.86 -21.37 11.03
N ASN A 33 -14.75 -22.10 11.17
CA ASN A 33 -13.82 -21.91 12.28
C ASN A 33 -12.61 -21.09 11.80
N ARG A 34 -12.43 -19.91 12.41
CA ARG A 34 -11.36 -18.98 12.03
C ARG A 34 -9.95 -19.49 12.29
N PHE A 35 -9.75 -20.30 13.35
CA PHE A 35 -8.43 -20.76 13.79
C PHE A 35 -8.00 -22.00 13.01
N THR A 36 -8.90 -22.98 12.89
CA THR A 36 -8.64 -24.19 12.10
C THR A 36 -8.79 -23.96 10.61
N ARG A 37 -9.38 -22.82 10.18
CA ARG A 37 -9.59 -22.44 8.77
C ARG A 37 -10.49 -23.43 8.01
N ILE A 38 -11.36 -24.11 8.75
CA ILE A 38 -12.30 -25.10 8.21
C ILE A 38 -13.66 -24.44 8.02
N PHE A 39 -14.22 -24.59 6.83
CA PHE A 39 -15.57 -24.18 6.47
C PHE A 39 -16.46 -25.41 6.40
N THR A 40 -17.62 -25.36 7.06
CA THR A 40 -18.58 -26.45 7.15
C THR A 40 -19.79 -26.13 6.28
N PHE A 41 -20.15 -27.07 5.41
CA PHE A 41 -21.23 -26.93 4.44
C PHE A 41 -22.31 -27.98 4.65
N ASN A 42 -23.56 -27.58 4.43
CA ASN A 42 -24.71 -28.46 4.29
C ASN A 42 -25.01 -28.69 2.80
N LYS A 43 -25.44 -29.91 2.46
CA LYS A 43 -25.91 -30.21 1.10
C LYS A 43 -27.33 -29.65 0.96
N THR A 44 -27.54 -28.82 -0.04
CA THR A 44 -28.82 -28.17 -0.38
C THR A 44 -29.02 -28.22 -1.89
N THR A 45 -30.12 -27.66 -2.38
CA THR A 45 -30.28 -27.42 -3.81
C THR A 45 -29.25 -26.39 -4.31
N PRO A 46 -28.70 -26.59 -5.52
CA PRO A 46 -27.90 -25.58 -6.21
C PRO A 46 -28.61 -24.23 -6.24
N SER A 47 -27.93 -23.17 -5.80
CA SER A 47 -28.47 -21.81 -5.83
C SER A 47 -27.37 -20.79 -6.08
N LYS A 48 -27.73 -19.71 -6.79
CA LYS A 48 -26.83 -18.58 -7.00
C LYS A 48 -26.91 -17.69 -5.76
N VAL A 49 -25.88 -17.77 -4.92
CA VAL A 49 -25.78 -16.99 -3.68
C VAL A 49 -24.50 -16.18 -3.75
N THR A 50 -24.60 -14.88 -3.46
CA THR A 50 -23.46 -13.96 -3.33
C THR A 50 -23.04 -13.91 -1.86
N TYR A 51 -21.73 -13.99 -1.60
CA TYR A 51 -21.19 -13.92 -0.25
C TYR A 51 -20.34 -12.66 -0.05
N SER A 52 -20.37 -12.10 1.16
CA SER A 52 -19.44 -11.03 1.54
C SER A 52 -18.82 -11.30 2.91
N ILE A 53 -17.49 -11.26 2.97
CA ILE A 53 -16.71 -11.45 4.18
C ILE A 53 -16.44 -10.09 4.82
N GLN A 54 -16.74 -10.00 6.10
CA GLN A 54 -16.71 -8.77 6.88
C GLN A 54 -15.89 -8.96 8.15
N PHE A 55 -15.24 -7.87 8.59
CA PHE A 55 -14.44 -7.85 9.82
C PHE A 55 -14.94 -6.76 10.74
N LYS A 56 -15.23 -7.06 12.00
CA LYS A 56 -15.83 -6.11 12.98
C LYS A 56 -17.08 -5.40 12.45
N SER A 57 -17.85 -6.02 11.56
CA SER A 57 -19.13 -5.44 11.16
C SER A 57 -20.09 -5.62 12.33
N CYS A 58 -20.63 -4.51 12.84
CA CYS A 58 -21.71 -4.51 13.82
C CYS A 58 -23.00 -5.05 13.19
N SER A 59 -24.10 -5.06 13.95
CA SER A 59 -25.44 -5.40 13.45
C SER A 59 -25.67 -4.88 12.02
N LEU A 60 -26.24 -5.74 11.18
CA LEU A 60 -26.43 -5.44 9.76
C LEU A 60 -27.36 -4.22 9.62
N PRO A 61 -26.91 -3.10 9.03
CA PRO A 61 -27.76 -1.92 8.84
C PRO A 61 -29.03 -2.24 8.05
N ASP A 62 -30.14 -1.59 8.37
CA ASP A 62 -31.45 -1.84 7.75
C ASP A 62 -31.42 -1.70 6.23
N ARG A 63 -30.61 -0.79 5.69
CA ARG A 63 -30.42 -0.63 4.24
C ARG A 63 -29.87 -1.90 3.59
N LEU A 64 -28.95 -2.60 4.25
CA LEU A 64 -28.36 -3.84 3.72
C LEU A 64 -29.33 -5.02 3.88
N GLN A 65 -30.10 -5.06 4.97
CA GLN A 65 -31.19 -6.04 5.13
C GLN A 65 -32.23 -5.88 4.02
N LYS A 66 -32.67 -4.65 3.75
CA LYS A 66 -33.59 -4.33 2.63
C LYS A 66 -32.99 -4.67 1.26
N ALA A 67 -31.67 -4.59 1.10
CA ALA A 67 -30.96 -5.00 -0.11
C ALA A 67 -30.79 -6.54 -0.25
N GLY A 68 -31.38 -7.34 0.64
CA GLY A 68 -31.38 -8.80 0.58
C GLY A 68 -30.22 -9.48 1.31
N TRP A 69 -29.37 -8.73 2.03
CA TRP A 69 -28.34 -9.33 2.87
C TRP A 69 -28.96 -9.92 4.13
N ARG A 70 -28.65 -11.19 4.41
CA ARG A 70 -29.18 -11.92 5.57
C ARG A 70 -28.12 -12.16 6.64
N ASP A 71 -28.59 -12.66 7.79
CA ASP A 71 -27.83 -12.76 9.04
C ASP A 71 -26.42 -13.31 8.86
N PRO A 72 -25.42 -12.65 9.46
CA PRO A 72 -24.04 -13.06 9.37
C PRO A 72 -23.78 -14.37 10.12
N LEU A 73 -23.14 -15.33 9.46
CA LEU A 73 -22.41 -16.37 10.19
C LEU A 73 -21.22 -15.71 10.89
N LYS A 74 -21.12 -15.81 12.23
CA LYS A 74 -20.11 -15.12 13.02
C LYS A 74 -19.09 -16.08 13.62
N ALA A 75 -17.80 -15.71 13.54
CA ALA A 75 -16.70 -16.34 14.29
C ALA A 75 -15.84 -15.26 14.98
N GLY A 76 -16.32 -14.80 16.14
CA GLY A 76 -15.82 -13.63 16.86
C GLY A 76 -15.86 -12.36 16.02
N LYS A 77 -14.70 -11.77 15.65
CA LYS A 77 -14.66 -10.52 14.86
C LYS A 77 -14.93 -10.71 13.36
N TRP A 78 -15.13 -11.93 12.89
CA TRP A 78 -15.42 -12.22 11.48
C TRP A 78 -16.89 -12.52 11.29
N SER A 79 -17.45 -12.01 10.20
CA SER A 79 -18.83 -12.27 9.80
C SER A 79 -18.88 -12.56 8.31
N ILE A 80 -19.63 -13.57 7.89
CA ILE A 80 -19.89 -13.87 6.47
C ILE A 80 -21.38 -13.63 6.21
N LEU A 81 -21.66 -12.63 5.39
CA LEU A 81 -23.00 -12.28 4.93
C LEU A 81 -23.31 -13.05 3.64
N LYS A 82 -24.59 -13.35 3.45
CA LYS A 82 -25.10 -13.96 2.21
C LYS A 82 -26.24 -13.14 1.62
N ASN A 83 -26.33 -13.14 0.30
CA ASN A 83 -27.42 -12.53 -0.45
C ASN A 83 -27.84 -13.49 -1.57
N GLU A 84 -29.13 -13.80 -1.63
CA GLU A 84 -29.70 -14.77 -2.57
C GLU A 84 -30.33 -14.07 -3.80
N ALA A 85 -30.25 -12.74 -3.88
CA ALA A 85 -30.75 -11.96 -5.01
C ALA A 85 -29.89 -12.17 -6.27
N SER A 86 -30.55 -12.22 -7.44
CA SER A 86 -29.89 -12.36 -8.74
C SER A 86 -29.00 -11.16 -9.09
N HIS A 87 -29.36 -9.98 -8.60
CA HIS A 87 -28.60 -8.73 -8.73
C HIS A 87 -28.51 -8.07 -7.36
N VAL A 88 -27.29 -7.77 -6.91
CA VAL A 88 -27.03 -7.15 -5.61
C VAL A 88 -26.84 -5.64 -5.81
N PRO A 89 -27.77 -4.80 -5.35
CA PRO A 89 -27.70 -3.36 -5.61
C PRO A 89 -26.64 -2.64 -4.78
N PHE A 90 -26.36 -3.14 -3.55
CA PHE A 90 -25.42 -2.51 -2.63
C PHE A 90 -24.59 -3.57 -1.92
N TYR A 91 -23.28 -3.33 -1.83
CA TYR A 91 -22.36 -4.19 -1.08
C TYR A 91 -22.06 -3.59 0.31
N PRO A 92 -21.87 -4.45 1.32
CA PRO A 92 -21.42 -4.00 2.64
C PRO A 92 -20.02 -3.37 2.59
N SER A 93 -19.81 -2.30 3.36
CA SER A 93 -18.52 -1.62 3.44
C SER A 93 -17.41 -2.55 3.94
N SER A 94 -16.25 -2.53 3.29
CA SER A 94 -15.11 -3.40 3.60
C SER A 94 -13.94 -2.66 4.28
N ASP A 95 -14.20 -1.46 4.81
CA ASP A 95 -13.21 -0.55 5.40
C ASP A 95 -12.41 -1.16 6.54
N SER A 96 -13.09 -1.84 7.45
CA SER A 96 -12.49 -2.49 8.61
C SER A 96 -11.57 -3.64 8.21
N LEU A 97 -11.95 -4.39 7.18
CA LEU A 97 -11.16 -5.46 6.60
C LEU A 97 -9.91 -4.90 5.91
N PHE A 98 -10.07 -3.84 5.12
CA PHE A 98 -8.96 -3.11 4.50
C PHE A 98 -7.97 -2.60 5.54
N LYS A 99 -8.46 -1.93 6.60
CA LYS A 99 -7.63 -1.44 7.71
C LYS A 99 -6.82 -2.55 8.38
N ARG A 100 -7.42 -3.72 8.59
CA ARG A 100 -6.72 -4.88 9.18
C ARG A 100 -5.62 -5.42 8.27
N ILE A 101 -5.93 -5.71 7.01
CA ILE A 101 -4.96 -6.28 6.07
C ILE A 101 -3.78 -5.32 5.89
N ARG A 102 -4.07 -4.02 5.78
CA ARG A 102 -3.07 -2.94 5.75
C ARG A 102 -2.18 -2.95 6.99
N LEU A 103 -2.77 -3.01 8.19
CA LEU A 103 -2.01 -3.06 9.44
C LEU A 103 -1.08 -4.27 9.47
N HIS A 104 -1.55 -5.46 9.08
CA HIS A 104 -0.74 -6.66 9.05
C HIS A 104 0.43 -6.54 8.07
N ALA A 105 0.20 -6.02 6.86
CA ALA A 105 1.26 -5.82 5.87
C ALA A 105 2.39 -4.92 6.41
N TYR A 106 2.04 -3.82 7.07
CA TYR A 106 3.05 -2.93 7.65
C TYR A 106 3.71 -3.49 8.91
N LEU A 107 2.97 -4.21 9.75
CA LEU A 107 3.54 -4.87 10.92
C LEU A 107 4.60 -5.89 10.51
N PHE A 108 4.28 -6.77 9.56
CA PHE A 108 5.24 -7.74 9.03
C PHE A 108 6.43 -7.08 8.34
N LEU A 109 6.21 -5.97 7.62
CA LEU A 109 7.29 -5.19 7.02
C LEU A 109 8.22 -4.60 8.10
N ILE A 110 7.68 -3.97 9.14
CA ILE A 110 8.47 -3.39 10.24
C ILE A 110 9.25 -4.48 10.98
N ILE A 111 8.61 -5.60 11.30
CA ILE A 111 9.27 -6.75 11.95
C ILE A 111 10.39 -7.29 11.07
N SER A 112 10.18 -7.38 9.74
CA SER A 112 11.21 -7.84 8.80
C SER A 112 12.41 -6.88 8.74
N ILE A 113 12.15 -5.57 8.64
CA ILE A 113 13.20 -4.54 8.65
C ILE A 113 13.98 -4.60 9.96
N PHE A 114 13.27 -4.68 11.09
CA PHE A 114 13.88 -4.76 12.40
C PHE A 114 14.75 -6.02 12.54
N TYR A 115 14.21 -7.19 12.17
CA TYR A 115 14.96 -8.45 12.22
C TYR A 115 16.21 -8.43 11.35
N LEU A 116 16.13 -7.83 10.15
CA LEU A 116 17.29 -7.62 9.27
C LEU A 116 18.31 -6.66 9.88
N SER A 117 17.87 -5.58 10.53
CA SER A 117 18.76 -4.55 11.07
C SER A 117 19.45 -4.93 12.38
N THR A 118 18.77 -5.69 13.24
CA THR A 118 19.29 -6.09 14.55
C THR A 118 20.06 -7.39 14.52
N SER A 119 20.22 -7.99 13.34
CA SER A 119 20.25 -9.44 13.23
C SER A 119 21.32 -10.14 14.10
N PRO A 120 20.91 -10.93 15.11
CA PRO A 120 21.76 -11.94 15.72
C PRO A 120 22.17 -13.04 14.72
N VAL A 121 21.59 -13.12 13.51
CA VAL A 121 22.07 -14.00 12.44
C VAL A 121 23.51 -13.63 12.07
N ASN A 122 23.85 -12.33 11.99
CA ASN A 122 25.22 -11.92 11.68
C ASN A 122 26.18 -12.34 12.80
N PHE A 123 25.77 -12.16 14.06
CA PHE A 123 26.55 -12.55 15.24
C PHE A 123 26.71 -14.08 15.37
N LEU A 124 25.64 -14.84 15.15
CA LEU A 124 25.61 -16.30 15.23
C LEU A 124 26.38 -16.94 14.08
N ILE A 125 26.29 -16.39 12.86
CA ILE A 125 27.09 -16.83 11.73
C ILE A 125 28.57 -16.60 12.03
N LEU A 126 28.96 -15.40 12.49
CA LEU A 126 30.35 -15.08 12.83
C LEU A 126 30.89 -16.01 13.94
N LYS A 127 30.13 -16.21 15.03
CA LYS A 127 30.53 -17.13 16.10
C LYS A 127 30.66 -18.58 15.63
N SER A 128 29.84 -19.01 14.67
CA SER A 128 29.91 -20.39 14.14
C SER A 128 31.15 -20.64 13.29
N PHE A 129 31.77 -19.59 12.75
CA PHE A 129 33.02 -19.69 11.96
C PHE A 129 34.29 -19.60 12.82
N ASP A 130 34.19 -19.07 14.04
CA ASP A 130 35.32 -18.91 14.97
C ASP A 130 35.57 -20.17 15.82
N ASP A 131 34.59 -21.07 15.87
CA ASP A 131 34.68 -22.33 16.61
C ASP A 131 35.29 -23.44 15.73
N ASN A 132 36.24 -24.21 16.29
CA ASN A 132 36.85 -25.37 15.60
C ASN A 132 35.82 -26.48 15.28
N ASN A 133 34.59 -26.39 15.80
CA ASN A 133 33.48 -27.28 15.51
C ASN A 133 32.23 -26.47 15.15
N PRO A 134 32.02 -26.10 13.88
CA PRO A 134 30.95 -25.20 13.48
C PRO A 134 29.57 -25.82 13.78
N ASN A 135 28.81 -25.17 14.64
CA ASN A 135 27.42 -25.54 14.88
C ASN A 135 26.55 -25.08 13.70
N PHE A 136 26.34 -25.94 12.70
CA PHE A 136 25.51 -25.60 11.55
C PHE A 136 24.08 -25.17 11.91
N ALA A 137 23.55 -25.62 13.06
CA ALA A 137 22.21 -25.23 13.50
C ALA A 137 22.10 -23.72 13.81
N SER A 138 23.17 -23.09 14.34
CA SER A 138 23.18 -21.64 14.60
C SER A 138 23.20 -20.79 13.32
N ILE A 139 23.49 -21.38 12.16
CA ILE A 139 23.41 -20.72 10.85
C ILE A 139 22.06 -21.02 10.18
N ILE A 140 21.67 -22.31 10.15
CA ILE A 140 20.50 -22.78 9.41
C ILE A 140 19.21 -22.25 10.03
N ILE A 141 19.06 -22.29 11.36
CA ILE A 141 17.80 -21.88 12.02
C ILE A 141 17.49 -20.40 11.76
N PRO A 142 18.43 -19.44 11.97
CA PRO A 142 18.14 -18.03 11.71
C PRO A 142 17.91 -17.73 10.22
N LEU A 143 18.58 -18.44 9.32
CA LEU A 143 18.34 -18.32 7.87
C LEU A 143 16.93 -18.78 7.50
N LEU A 144 16.46 -19.92 8.04
CA LEU A 144 15.11 -20.42 7.82
C LEU A 144 14.05 -19.46 8.38
N ILE A 145 14.30 -18.88 9.57
CA ILE A 145 13.43 -17.85 10.15
C ILE A 145 13.36 -16.63 9.23
N LEU A 146 14.50 -16.17 8.69
CA LEU A 146 14.55 -15.05 7.76
C LEU A 146 13.76 -15.33 6.49
N LEU A 147 13.97 -16.50 5.87
CA LEU A 147 13.27 -16.91 4.66
C LEU A 147 11.76 -17.05 4.89
N LEU A 148 11.35 -17.62 6.02
CA LEU A 148 9.95 -17.73 6.42
C LEU A 148 9.32 -16.35 6.61
N LEU A 149 10.00 -15.45 7.34
CA LEU A 149 9.53 -14.10 7.60
C LEU A 149 9.42 -13.29 6.29
N ALA A 150 10.43 -13.35 5.43
CA ALA A 150 10.41 -12.71 4.11
C ALA A 150 9.26 -13.24 3.25
N SER A 151 9.07 -14.56 3.20
CA SER A 151 7.98 -15.20 2.44
C SER A 151 6.60 -14.76 2.93
N VAL A 152 6.39 -14.72 4.25
CA VAL A 152 5.13 -14.25 4.86
C VAL A 152 4.90 -12.77 4.57
N THR A 153 5.92 -11.93 4.72
CA THR A 153 5.83 -10.49 4.44
C THR A 153 5.49 -10.23 2.98
N ILE A 154 6.17 -10.89 2.04
CA ILE A 154 5.90 -10.79 0.60
C ILE A 154 4.45 -11.24 0.31
N PHE A 155 4.04 -12.40 0.84
CA PHE A 155 2.69 -12.91 0.65
C PHE A 155 1.60 -11.95 1.16
N VAL A 156 1.75 -11.43 2.38
CA VAL A 156 0.80 -10.49 2.99
C VAL A 156 0.77 -9.19 2.20
N PHE A 157 1.92 -8.69 1.74
CA PHE A 157 2.01 -7.46 0.97
C PHE A 157 1.40 -7.60 -0.43
N ILE A 158 1.62 -8.73 -1.13
CA ILE A 158 0.97 -9.05 -2.40
C ILE A 158 -0.56 -9.11 -2.20
N SER A 159 -1.01 -9.82 -1.16
CA SER A 159 -2.44 -9.94 -0.85
C SER A 159 -3.07 -8.57 -0.56
N TYR A 160 -2.37 -7.74 0.22
CA TYR A 160 -2.75 -6.37 0.50
C TYR A 160 -2.88 -5.53 -0.78
N ARG A 161 -1.86 -5.55 -1.66
CA ARG A 161 -1.86 -4.78 -2.91
C ARG A 161 -2.92 -5.26 -3.90
N ALA A 162 -3.16 -6.56 -4.00
CA ALA A 162 -4.23 -7.11 -4.83
C ALA A 162 -5.60 -6.61 -4.36
N TYR A 163 -5.83 -6.63 -3.05
CA TYR A 163 -7.07 -6.14 -2.45
C TYR A 163 -7.24 -4.62 -2.60
N GLU A 164 -6.16 -3.85 -2.45
CA GLU A 164 -6.14 -2.40 -2.68
C GLU A 164 -6.49 -2.02 -4.12
N LYS A 165 -5.89 -2.68 -5.11
CA LYS A 165 -6.19 -2.46 -6.54
C LYS A 165 -7.65 -2.73 -6.87
N TYR A 166 -8.20 -3.81 -6.30
CA TYR A 166 -9.61 -4.17 -6.46
C TYR A 166 -10.53 -3.11 -5.85
N MET A 167 -10.30 -2.74 -4.58
CA MET A 167 -11.12 -1.78 -3.85
C MET A 167 -11.17 -0.40 -4.52
N PHE A 168 -10.05 0.05 -5.10
CA PHE A 168 -9.95 1.39 -5.68
C PHE A 168 -10.11 1.42 -7.20
N ASN A 169 -10.42 0.27 -7.81
CA ASN A 169 -10.51 0.07 -9.25
C ASN A 169 -9.33 0.72 -9.98
N LEU A 170 -8.11 0.36 -9.57
CA LEU A 170 -6.84 0.92 -10.07
C LEU A 170 -6.34 0.22 -11.34
N ASN A 171 -7.20 -0.56 -12.01
CA ASN A 171 -6.85 -1.21 -13.27
C ASN A 171 -6.84 -0.14 -14.37
N GLU A 172 -5.67 0.44 -14.63
CA GLU A 172 -5.47 1.38 -15.72
C GLU A 172 -5.32 0.63 -17.05
N GLU A 173 -6.04 1.09 -18.08
CA GLU A 173 -5.83 0.67 -19.46
C GLU A 173 -4.50 1.24 -19.97
N VAL A 174 -3.51 0.38 -20.21
CA VAL A 174 -2.24 0.79 -20.81
C VAL A 174 -2.45 1.09 -22.29
N LYS A 175 -2.64 2.36 -22.66
CA LYS A 175 -2.72 2.77 -24.06
C LYS A 175 -1.32 2.86 -24.67
N ASN A 176 -0.97 1.93 -25.54
CA ASN A 176 0.30 1.95 -26.28
C ASN A 176 0.32 3.05 -27.34
N SER A 177 0.79 4.25 -26.98
CA SER A 177 1.15 5.29 -27.94
C SER A 177 2.62 5.16 -28.35
N ARG A 178 2.90 5.34 -29.65
CA ARG A 178 4.24 5.23 -30.22
C ARG A 178 5.16 6.42 -29.93
N LYS A 179 4.61 7.59 -29.56
CA LYS A 179 5.37 8.81 -29.23
C LYS A 179 5.30 9.06 -27.72
N ARG A 180 6.38 8.73 -26.99
CA ARG A 180 6.49 8.92 -25.54
C ARG A 180 7.82 9.56 -25.19
N ILE A 181 7.81 10.52 -24.28
CA ILE A 181 9.02 11.04 -23.65
C ILE A 181 9.07 10.62 -22.18
N ARG A 182 10.28 10.35 -21.67
CA ARG A 182 10.50 10.02 -20.27
C ARG A 182 11.32 11.11 -19.62
N LYS A 183 10.91 11.55 -18.44
CA LYS A 183 11.66 12.50 -17.61
C LYS A 183 11.84 11.92 -16.22
N ILE A 184 13.04 12.08 -15.67
CA ILE A 184 13.34 11.64 -14.31
C ILE A 184 13.20 12.84 -13.39
N ARG A 185 12.45 12.69 -12.31
CA ARG A 185 12.33 13.69 -11.25
C ARG A 185 12.52 12.98 -9.91
N LEU A 186 13.76 12.97 -9.42
CA LEU A 186 14.07 12.36 -8.12
C LEU A 186 13.42 13.14 -6.99
N ALA A 187 13.00 12.43 -5.93
CA ALA A 187 12.51 13.04 -4.69
C ALA A 187 11.24 13.93 -4.84
N TRP A 188 10.51 13.78 -5.96
CA TRP A 188 9.33 14.58 -6.28
C TRP A 188 8.21 14.50 -5.23
N MET A 189 8.08 13.35 -4.56
CA MET A 189 7.05 13.10 -3.54
C MET A 189 7.19 14.05 -2.34
N TYR A 190 8.39 14.54 -2.05
CA TYR A 190 8.61 15.47 -0.94
C TYR A 190 8.27 16.92 -1.29
N GLN A 191 7.90 17.19 -2.54
CA GLN A 191 7.64 18.53 -3.08
C GLN A 191 6.41 18.51 -4.00
N PRO A 192 5.20 18.32 -3.45
CA PRO A 192 3.98 18.13 -4.23
C PRO A 192 3.61 19.37 -5.06
N LEU A 193 3.67 20.60 -4.52
CA LEU A 193 3.33 21.81 -5.28
C LEU A 193 4.35 22.08 -6.38
N GLN A 194 5.65 21.87 -6.12
CA GLN A 194 6.67 22.01 -7.18
C GLN A 194 6.47 20.98 -8.29
N THR A 195 6.08 19.76 -7.93
CA THR A 195 5.77 18.72 -8.90
C THR A 195 4.53 19.09 -9.72
N LYS A 196 3.49 19.66 -9.09
CA LYS A 196 2.31 20.21 -9.78
C LYS A 196 2.70 21.31 -10.77
N LYS A 197 3.45 22.34 -10.34
CA LYS A 197 3.92 23.43 -11.22
C LYS A 197 4.71 22.89 -12.42
N TRP A 198 5.56 21.88 -12.19
CA TRP A 198 6.33 21.24 -13.25
C TRP A 198 5.46 20.43 -14.21
N LEU A 199 4.42 19.73 -13.74
CA LEU A 199 3.46 19.03 -14.61
C LEU A 199 2.67 20.02 -15.47
N ASP A 200 2.26 21.16 -14.89
CA ASP A 200 1.63 22.25 -15.64
C ASP A 200 2.57 22.80 -16.74
N GLU A 201 3.86 22.96 -16.44
CA GLU A 201 4.87 23.39 -17.43
C GLU A 201 5.06 22.36 -18.55
N MET A 202 5.08 21.06 -18.22
CA MET A 202 5.15 19.99 -19.21
C MET A 202 3.94 20.01 -20.15
N HIS A 203 2.75 20.29 -19.61
CA HIS A 203 1.54 20.47 -20.42
C HIS A 203 1.61 21.67 -21.35
N ARG A 204 2.13 22.81 -20.88
CA ARG A 204 2.37 24.00 -21.72
C ARG A 204 3.34 23.71 -22.87
N LYS A 205 4.26 22.77 -22.70
CA LYS A 205 5.17 22.29 -23.77
C LYS A 205 4.52 21.29 -24.73
N GLY A 206 3.22 21.04 -24.60
CA GLY A 206 2.45 20.12 -25.44
C GLY A 206 2.48 18.66 -24.98
N TYR A 207 2.82 18.39 -23.71
CA TYR A 207 2.93 17.02 -23.18
C TYR A 207 1.96 16.74 -22.03
N GLU A 208 1.14 15.70 -22.17
CA GLU A 208 0.28 15.18 -21.12
C GLU A 208 0.95 14.03 -20.36
N LEU A 209 0.77 13.97 -19.04
CA LEU A 209 1.24 12.86 -18.22
C LEU A 209 0.45 11.58 -18.56
N ASP A 210 1.15 10.53 -18.99
CA ASP A 210 0.57 9.20 -19.20
C ASP A 210 0.59 8.41 -17.90
N ARG A 211 1.79 8.24 -17.31
CA ARG A 211 1.99 7.44 -16.10
C ARG A 211 3.27 7.81 -15.39
N VAL A 212 3.36 7.40 -14.12
CA VAL A 212 4.56 7.55 -13.30
C VAL A 212 4.99 6.19 -12.75
N TYR A 213 6.28 5.90 -12.85
CA TYR A 213 6.90 4.74 -12.22
C TYR A 213 8.07 5.20 -11.35
N ALA A 214 7.89 5.15 -10.04
CA ALA A 214 8.85 5.68 -9.05
C ALA A 214 9.22 7.15 -9.35
N ALA A 215 10.43 7.41 -9.87
CA ALA A 215 10.90 8.74 -10.24
C ALA A 215 10.79 9.05 -11.74
N ILE A 216 10.28 8.12 -12.55
CA ILE A 216 10.20 8.20 -14.01
C ILE A 216 8.78 8.60 -14.40
N PHE A 217 8.66 9.78 -15.01
CA PHE A 217 7.41 10.30 -15.55
C PHE A 217 7.40 10.07 -17.06
N THR A 218 6.38 9.37 -17.54
CA THR A 218 6.17 9.13 -18.96
C THR A 218 5.10 10.08 -19.46
N PHE A 219 5.42 10.84 -20.51
CA PHE A 219 4.49 11.78 -21.14
C PHE A 219 4.21 11.37 -22.58
N VAL A 220 3.05 11.80 -23.06
CA VAL A 220 2.57 11.65 -24.44
C VAL A 220 2.22 13.02 -25.01
N PRO A 221 2.20 13.20 -26.34
CA PRO A 221 1.67 14.41 -26.94
C PRO A 221 0.27 14.70 -26.41
N SER A 222 0.05 15.93 -25.95
CA SER A 222 -1.21 16.32 -25.34
C SER A 222 -2.34 16.23 -26.36
N LYS A 223 -3.45 15.60 -25.96
CA LYS A 223 -4.69 15.58 -26.74
C LYS A 223 -5.65 16.68 -26.32
N HIS A 224 -5.39 17.27 -25.15
CA HIS A 224 -6.26 18.26 -24.53
C HIS A 224 -5.57 19.62 -24.55
N GLU A 225 -6.34 20.66 -24.82
CA GLU A 225 -5.84 22.02 -24.81
C GLU A 225 -5.42 22.46 -23.40
N LYS A 226 -6.28 22.22 -22.40
CA LYS A 226 -6.00 22.51 -20.99
C LYS A 226 -6.21 21.28 -20.09
N ILE A 227 -5.25 21.05 -19.20
CA ILE A 227 -5.30 20.03 -18.14
C ILE A 227 -4.86 20.66 -16.83
N ALA A 228 -5.60 20.38 -15.76
CA ALA A 228 -5.18 20.65 -14.40
C ALA A 228 -4.57 19.38 -13.80
N TYR A 229 -3.46 19.53 -13.09
CA TYR A 229 -2.86 18.45 -12.29
C TYR A 229 -3.05 18.71 -10.81
N GLU A 230 -3.25 17.65 -10.04
CA GLU A 230 -3.17 17.68 -8.58
C GLU A 230 -2.22 16.61 -8.07
N VAL A 231 -1.35 17.00 -7.14
CA VAL A 231 -0.41 16.10 -6.47
C VAL A 231 -0.76 16.10 -5.00
N THR A 232 -1.34 15.00 -4.53
CA THR A 232 -1.91 14.91 -3.18
C THR A 232 -1.18 13.89 -2.33
N PHE A 233 -1.18 14.15 -1.02
CA PHE A 233 -0.67 13.25 0.00
C PHE A 233 -1.77 12.89 0.99
N GLU A 234 -2.10 11.61 1.08
CA GLU A 234 -3.15 11.11 1.99
C GLU A 234 -2.68 9.90 2.83
N PRO A 235 -2.28 10.09 4.10
CA PRO A 235 -1.67 9.02 4.90
C PRO A 235 -2.65 7.92 5.31
N LYS A 236 -3.96 8.15 5.17
CA LYS A 236 -5.03 7.21 5.53
C LYS A 236 -6.16 7.29 4.51
N LEU A 237 -5.92 6.75 3.33
CA LEU A 237 -6.96 6.55 2.32
C LEU A 237 -8.23 5.92 2.92
N LYS A 238 -9.35 6.61 2.73
CA LYS A 238 -10.70 6.05 2.86
C LYS A 238 -11.04 5.29 1.58
N SER A 239 -11.90 4.29 1.67
CA SER A 239 -12.40 3.51 0.51
C SER A 239 -12.96 4.41 -0.60
N ASP A 240 -13.72 5.43 -0.22
CA ASP A 240 -14.43 6.27 -1.18
C ASP A 240 -13.58 7.41 -1.76
N TYR A 241 -12.34 7.59 -1.31
CA TYR A 241 -11.50 8.72 -1.71
C TYR A 241 -11.30 8.76 -3.23
N TYR A 242 -10.95 7.63 -3.86
CA TYR A 242 -10.72 7.61 -5.31
C TYR A 242 -12.02 7.71 -6.10
N THR A 243 -13.10 7.08 -5.61
CA THR A 243 -14.39 7.06 -6.28
C THR A 243 -14.97 8.47 -6.39
N LEU A 244 -14.96 9.22 -5.28
CA LEU A 244 -15.45 10.60 -5.25
C LEU A 244 -14.76 11.49 -6.29
N HIS A 245 -13.43 11.44 -6.38
CA HIS A 245 -12.70 12.28 -7.34
C HIS A 245 -12.91 11.81 -8.79
N LYS A 246 -13.01 10.49 -9.02
CA LYS A 246 -13.34 9.94 -10.34
C LYS A 246 -14.73 10.38 -10.82
N GLU A 247 -15.72 10.43 -9.93
CA GLU A 247 -17.08 10.91 -10.23
C GLU A 247 -17.11 12.39 -10.61
N ILE A 248 -16.26 13.22 -9.99
CA ILE A 248 -16.10 14.65 -10.33
C ILE A 248 -15.40 14.83 -11.70
N GLY A 249 -14.79 13.78 -12.26
CA GLY A 249 -14.10 13.82 -13.56
C GLY A 249 -12.58 13.80 -13.47
N TRP A 250 -12.00 13.65 -12.28
CA TRP A 250 -10.55 13.50 -12.13
C TRP A 250 -10.09 12.11 -12.56
N LYS A 251 -9.05 12.08 -13.39
CA LYS A 251 -8.39 10.84 -13.82
C LYS A 251 -7.13 10.63 -12.98
N LEU A 252 -7.04 9.48 -12.31
CA LEU A 252 -5.84 9.07 -11.60
C LEU A 252 -4.75 8.70 -12.61
N LYS A 253 -3.56 9.27 -12.45
CA LYS A 253 -2.36 9.02 -13.30
C LYS A 253 -1.24 8.29 -12.55
N TYR A 254 -1.26 8.35 -11.23
CA TYR A 254 -0.33 7.67 -10.37
C TYR A 254 -0.89 7.52 -8.96
N THR A 255 -0.57 6.40 -8.32
CA THR A 255 -0.73 6.21 -6.88
C THR A 255 0.45 5.42 -6.34
N SER A 256 0.96 5.81 -5.17
CA SER A 256 2.11 5.12 -4.59
C SER A 256 1.76 3.68 -4.17
N ASN A 257 2.80 2.87 -3.99
CA ASN A 257 2.65 1.48 -3.55
C ASN A 257 2.44 1.35 -2.03
N MET A 258 2.50 2.45 -1.28
CA MET A 258 2.42 2.46 0.17
C MET A 258 1.25 3.34 0.62
N SER A 259 0.18 2.77 1.16
CA SER A 259 -0.98 3.53 1.62
C SER A 259 -0.74 4.45 2.83
N VAL A 260 0.31 4.22 3.62
CA VAL A 260 0.70 5.15 4.71
C VAL A 260 1.47 6.36 4.15
N LEU A 261 2.14 6.18 3.01
CA LEU A 261 2.79 7.22 2.24
C LEU A 261 2.11 7.37 0.87
N ASN A 262 0.79 7.54 0.88
CA ASN A 262 0.06 7.58 -0.37
C ASN A 262 0.22 8.93 -1.03
N TYR A 263 1.00 8.93 -2.11
CA TYR A 263 1.07 10.03 -3.04
C TYR A 263 0.26 9.66 -4.27
N SER A 264 -0.68 10.52 -4.64
CA SER A 264 -1.43 10.37 -5.88
C SER A 264 -1.24 11.57 -6.79
N ILE A 265 -1.22 11.31 -8.09
CA ILE A 265 -1.23 12.33 -9.13
C ILE A 265 -2.52 12.17 -9.91
N TRP A 266 -3.25 13.27 -10.02
CA TRP A 266 -4.53 13.36 -10.71
C TRP A 266 -4.44 14.37 -11.84
N SER A 267 -5.26 14.16 -12.87
CA SER A 267 -5.41 15.08 -13.98
C SER A 267 -6.88 15.27 -14.34
N MET A 268 -7.29 16.49 -14.66
CA MET A 268 -8.63 16.80 -15.15
C MET A 268 -8.55 17.77 -16.33
N PRO A 269 -9.07 17.41 -17.52
CA PRO A 269 -9.21 18.36 -18.61
C PRO A 269 -10.31 19.38 -18.27
N TYR A 270 -10.13 20.63 -18.69
CA TYR A 270 -11.10 21.70 -18.45
C TYR A 270 -11.17 22.66 -19.64
N SER A 271 -12.29 23.36 -19.78
CA SER A 271 -12.52 24.34 -20.85
C SER A 271 -11.92 25.70 -20.50
N GLU A 272 -11.66 26.54 -21.51
CA GLU A 272 -11.05 27.87 -21.29
C GLU A 272 -11.91 28.82 -20.44
N GLN A 273 -13.23 28.66 -20.51
CA GLN A 273 -14.21 29.51 -19.84
C GLN A 273 -14.41 29.11 -18.37
N ALA A 274 -13.97 27.92 -17.96
CA ALA A 274 -14.10 27.43 -16.60
C ALA A 274 -12.86 27.76 -15.75
N PRO A 275 -13.01 28.08 -14.46
CA PRO A 275 -11.88 28.21 -13.56
C PRO A 275 -11.09 26.90 -13.49
N LYS A 276 -9.76 27.00 -13.34
CA LYS A 276 -8.88 25.82 -13.24
C LYS A 276 -9.35 24.94 -12.07
N PRO A 277 -9.72 23.67 -12.31
CA PRO A 277 -10.19 22.79 -11.25
C PRO A 277 -9.06 22.47 -10.27
N SER A 278 -9.40 22.45 -8.99
CA SER A 278 -8.50 22.16 -7.88
C SER A 278 -9.26 21.30 -6.86
N PHE A 279 -8.56 20.41 -6.15
CA PHE A 279 -9.20 19.61 -5.08
C PHE A 279 -9.73 20.49 -3.95
N THR A 280 -8.99 21.55 -3.64
CA THR A 280 -9.42 22.58 -2.70
C THR A 280 -8.84 23.92 -3.14
N TYR A 281 -9.62 24.98 -2.94
CA TYR A 281 -9.17 26.36 -3.12
C TYR A 281 -8.69 26.97 -1.80
N ASP A 282 -8.99 26.32 -0.66
CA ASP A 282 -8.58 26.80 0.66
C ASP A 282 -7.07 26.59 0.91
N ILE A 283 -6.39 27.68 1.20
CA ILE A 283 -4.97 27.72 1.53
C ILE A 283 -4.70 27.01 2.86
N ALA A 284 -5.62 27.06 3.83
CA ALA A 284 -5.47 26.41 5.12
C ALA A 284 -5.45 24.88 4.97
N GLU A 285 -6.31 24.32 4.14
CA GLU A 285 -6.33 22.88 3.82
C GLU A 285 -5.04 22.43 3.11
N LYS A 286 -4.59 23.19 2.10
CA LYS A 286 -3.30 22.93 1.42
C LYS A 286 -2.12 22.94 2.40
N ARG A 287 -2.08 23.94 3.29
CA ARG A 287 -1.07 24.02 4.36
C ARG A 287 -1.12 22.78 5.25
N GLN A 288 -2.31 22.32 5.61
CA GLN A 288 -2.48 21.14 6.45
C GLN A 288 -1.97 19.86 5.74
N GLN A 289 -2.24 19.71 4.45
CA GLN A 289 -1.73 18.58 3.65
C GLN A 289 -0.21 18.58 3.57
N ILE A 290 0.42 19.73 3.30
CA ILE A 290 1.89 19.88 3.27
C ILE A 290 2.50 19.51 4.63
N LYS A 291 1.92 19.99 5.73
CA LYS A 291 2.37 19.65 7.09
C LYS A 291 2.23 18.16 7.39
N LYS A 292 1.13 17.52 6.99
CA LYS A 292 0.91 16.07 7.14
C LYS A 292 1.97 15.27 6.37
N ALA A 293 2.24 15.65 5.11
CA ALA A 293 3.27 15.03 4.29
C ALA A 293 4.65 15.16 4.93
N PHE A 294 5.03 16.38 5.33
CA PHE A 294 6.30 16.64 6.01
C PHE A 294 6.44 15.79 7.28
N LYS A 295 5.44 15.79 8.17
CA LYS A 295 5.46 15.01 9.40
C LYS A 295 5.63 13.51 9.13
N MET A 296 4.93 12.96 8.15
CA MET A 296 5.06 11.53 7.83
C MET A 296 6.44 11.20 7.26
N ASN A 297 6.93 12.01 6.31
CA ASN A 297 8.24 11.79 5.69
C ASN A 297 9.36 11.89 6.73
N ILE A 298 9.35 12.92 7.59
CA ILE A 298 10.39 13.10 8.62
C ILE A 298 10.35 11.96 9.65
N THR A 299 9.16 11.49 10.06
CA THR A 299 9.05 10.34 10.97
C THR A 299 9.68 9.09 10.37
N ILE A 300 9.44 8.82 9.07
CA ILE A 300 10.00 7.64 8.41
C ILE A 300 11.51 7.78 8.22
N THR A 301 12.00 8.94 7.81
CA THR A 301 13.45 9.13 7.65
C THR A 301 14.19 9.04 8.98
N LEU A 302 13.63 9.60 10.06
CA LEU A 302 14.19 9.48 11.41
C LEU A 302 14.18 8.03 11.91
N PHE A 303 13.10 7.28 11.68
CA PHE A 303 13.04 5.87 12.03
C PHE A 303 14.11 5.06 11.30
N LEU A 304 14.29 5.29 9.99
CA LEU A 304 15.32 4.60 9.20
C LEU A 304 16.73 5.00 9.62
N LEU A 305 16.97 6.27 9.97
CA LEU A 305 18.25 6.71 10.52
C LEU A 305 18.53 6.08 11.89
N LEU A 306 17.53 5.91 12.75
CA LEU A 306 17.68 5.21 14.03
C LEU A 306 18.08 3.76 13.80
N VAL A 307 17.38 3.07 12.89
CA VAL A 307 17.67 1.67 12.54
C VAL A 307 19.09 1.52 11.97
N LEU A 308 19.48 2.39 11.03
CA LEU A 308 20.83 2.37 10.44
C LEU A 308 21.89 2.77 11.47
N GLY A 309 21.61 3.74 12.34
CA GLY A 309 22.49 4.15 13.43
C GLY A 309 22.75 3.02 14.42
N GLN A 310 21.71 2.27 14.79
CA GLN A 310 21.85 1.04 15.59
C GLN A 310 22.72 0.03 14.86
N SER A 311 22.47 -0.24 13.57
CA SER A 311 23.30 -1.18 12.79
C SER A 311 24.76 -0.73 12.69
N LEU A 312 25.02 0.57 12.53
CA LEU A 312 26.37 1.13 12.56
C LEU A 312 27.03 0.95 13.93
N TYR A 313 26.32 1.23 15.02
CA TYR A 313 26.81 1.03 16.38
C TYR A 313 27.24 -0.42 16.59
N MET A 314 26.40 -1.38 16.21
CA MET A 314 26.72 -2.81 16.32
C MET A 314 27.95 -3.21 15.49
N GLN A 315 28.22 -2.55 14.38
CA GLN A 315 29.32 -2.90 13.46
C GLN A 315 30.64 -2.20 13.78
N TRP A 316 30.59 -0.95 14.26
CA TRP A 316 31.77 -0.12 14.54
C TRP A 316 32.21 -0.18 15.99
N VAL A 317 31.27 -0.26 16.95
CA VAL A 317 31.58 -0.16 18.39
C VAL A 317 31.82 -1.53 19.02
N LEU A 318 31.02 -2.54 18.64
CA LEU A 318 31.17 -3.90 19.18
C LEU A 318 32.25 -4.72 18.46
N ASP A 319 33.11 -4.05 17.68
CA ASP A 319 34.27 -4.59 16.96
C ASP A 319 34.11 -6.02 16.45
N MET A 320 33.05 -6.23 15.65
CA MET A 320 32.77 -7.54 15.08
C MET A 320 33.94 -7.98 14.18
N PRO A 321 34.36 -9.27 14.24
CA PRO A 321 35.52 -9.78 13.50
C PRO A 321 35.50 -9.38 12.02
N SER A 322 36.67 -8.95 11.53
CA SER A 322 36.87 -8.36 10.21
C SER A 322 37.00 -9.42 9.11
N SER A 323 35.91 -10.08 8.77
CA SER A 323 35.78 -10.77 7.48
C SER A 323 35.66 -9.77 6.32
N THR A 324 36.05 -10.16 5.10
CA THR A 324 35.83 -9.35 3.90
C THR A 324 34.35 -8.94 3.74
N PHE A 325 33.43 -9.84 4.10
CA PHE A 325 31.99 -9.58 4.06
C PHE A 325 31.56 -8.50 5.06
N THR A 326 32.04 -8.54 6.30
CA THR A 326 31.69 -7.54 7.33
C THR A 326 32.25 -6.17 6.98
N ILE A 327 33.44 -6.10 6.35
CA ILE A 327 34.01 -4.84 5.84
C ILE A 327 33.11 -4.23 4.74
N VAL A 328 32.72 -5.01 3.73
CA VAL A 328 31.82 -4.53 2.66
C VAL A 328 30.48 -4.06 3.23
N LEU A 329 29.92 -4.83 4.16
CA LEU A 329 28.65 -4.48 4.81
C LEU A 329 28.77 -3.17 5.63
N LYS A 330 29.87 -2.98 6.37
CA LYS A 330 30.16 -1.73 7.11
C LYS A 330 30.10 -0.51 6.19
N TYR A 331 30.83 -0.54 5.06
CA TYR A 331 30.83 0.57 4.12
C TYR A 331 29.47 0.80 3.46
N LEU A 332 28.75 -0.27 3.11
CA LEU A 332 27.42 -0.16 2.54
C LEU A 332 26.43 0.51 3.50
N ILE A 333 26.44 0.13 4.78
CA ILE A 333 25.57 0.73 5.81
C ILE A 333 25.96 2.21 6.04
N THR A 334 27.26 2.53 6.09
CA THR A 334 27.73 3.92 6.21
C THR A 334 27.25 4.77 5.03
N PHE A 335 27.39 4.27 3.81
CA PHE A 335 26.91 4.96 2.60
C PHE A 335 25.39 5.14 2.62
N MET A 336 24.62 4.10 2.98
CA MET A 336 23.17 4.19 3.12
C MET A 336 22.76 5.22 4.18
N THR A 337 23.47 5.28 5.31
CA THR A 337 23.22 6.28 6.36
C THR A 337 23.43 7.69 5.85
N PHE A 338 24.53 7.95 5.15
CA PHE A 338 24.80 9.25 4.55
C PHE A 338 23.73 9.64 3.51
N PHE A 339 23.32 8.70 2.66
CA PHE A 339 22.22 8.90 1.72
C PHE A 339 20.92 9.31 2.41
N TRP A 340 20.55 8.65 3.52
CA TRP A 340 19.35 8.99 4.30
C TRP A 340 19.46 10.33 5.03
N ILE A 341 20.66 10.74 5.46
CA ILE A 341 20.91 12.10 5.99
C ILE A 341 20.63 13.14 4.89
N ILE A 342 21.17 12.94 3.68
CA ILE A 342 20.91 13.84 2.54
C ILE A 342 19.42 13.91 2.22
N LEU A 343 18.72 12.78 2.18
CA LEU A 343 17.27 12.76 1.95
C LEU A 343 16.52 13.52 3.04
N THR A 344 16.90 13.37 4.31
CA THR A 344 16.29 14.10 5.43
C THR A 344 16.46 15.60 5.27
N ILE A 345 17.66 16.06 4.90
CA ILE A 345 17.92 17.47 4.59
C ILE A 345 17.03 17.94 3.43
N LYS A 346 16.91 17.14 2.36
CA LYS A 346 16.02 17.46 1.22
C LYS A 346 14.55 17.57 1.62
N VAL A 347 14.06 16.73 2.53
CA VAL A 347 12.69 16.81 3.08
C VAL A 347 12.47 18.14 3.81
N ILE A 348 13.44 18.55 4.64
CA ILE A 348 13.37 19.81 5.39
C ILE A 348 13.40 21.03 4.45
N ILE A 349 14.34 21.06 3.49
CA ILE A 349 14.43 22.13 2.50
C ILE A 349 13.17 22.16 1.62
N GLY A 350 12.68 20.98 1.19
CA GLY A 350 11.47 20.84 0.41
C GLY A 350 10.26 21.44 1.11
N TYR A 351 10.07 21.14 2.40
CA TYR A 351 8.99 21.73 3.19
C TYR A 351 9.06 23.25 3.25
N LYS A 352 10.25 23.83 3.48
CA LYS A 352 10.41 25.30 3.47
C LYS A 352 10.02 25.90 2.12
N LYS A 353 10.44 25.29 1.02
CA LYS A 353 10.09 25.73 -0.35
C LYS A 353 8.58 25.63 -0.61
N GLU A 354 7.95 24.52 -0.27
CA GLU A 354 6.50 24.31 -0.42
C GLU A 354 5.70 25.35 0.38
N MET A 355 6.14 25.66 1.61
CA MET A 355 5.53 26.69 2.44
C MET A 355 5.68 28.11 1.87
N ASN A 356 6.78 28.40 1.19
CA ASN A 356 6.97 29.67 0.50
C ASN A 356 6.10 29.77 -0.75
N LEU A 357 6.04 28.71 -1.57
CA LEU A 357 5.18 28.66 -2.76
C LEU A 357 3.71 28.82 -2.39
N LEU A 358 3.29 28.31 -1.23
CA LEU A 358 1.92 28.48 -0.75
C LEU A 358 1.57 29.95 -0.46
N LYS A 359 2.55 30.82 -0.18
CA LYS A 359 2.31 32.26 0.01
C LYS A 359 2.08 33.00 -1.31
N GLU A 360 2.45 32.39 -2.44
CA GLU A 360 2.25 32.96 -3.78
C GLU A 360 0.87 32.62 -4.37
N PHE A 361 0.10 31.75 -3.69
CA PHE A 361 -1.29 31.41 -3.99
C PHE A 361 -2.21 32.15 -3.03
#